data_AF-A0A3N5PEQ5-F1
#
_entry.id   AF-A0A3N5PEQ5-F1
#
_cell.length_a   1.000
_cell.length_b   1.000
_cell.length_c   1.000
_cell.angle_alpha   90.00
_cell.angle_beta   90.00
_cell.angle_gamma   90.00
#
_symmetry.space_group_name_H-M   'P 1'
#
loop_
_entity.id
_entity.type
_entity.pdbx_description
1 polymer ?
#
loop_
_entity_poly.entity_id
_entity_poly.type
_entity_poly.pdbx_seq_one_letter_code
_entity_poly.pdbx_strand_id
1 'polypeptide(L)'
;MSDTEIRAELSSLDVKEFLQVQHEFGRADLPQEFRRYWAARHEWAKAILLDPARGERVRRLASLLEAMTRSVATLAKDPKPRYYSYSDVHLLDWYLGRQRDTFKRLRARALRGICLLLQDLVRFEADTLAGMETQHAASLDYAWIVKRIEAVRPTFQQALALLPPETLMDTHWLDAPQHYDTIEGYALEPERVSALVHFSCMPQTKYHDEVLFLRAIHISELCFYAIRLSLEEAIENAGHAEVQRDALEEAVGFSSILHLVFKILRTMPVEHFRDFRDATGNASAVQSQNYQRMEIYLRGLSPQKREIFLKDPFLRELASFGHPEFVHLSGVLRTSLDDDGGPPEVMDAARRLDRKLLAWRGLHVAFAKGYLEPHQVGTGATSGAPYLERFLKQGLFEDTPFDVSVIDEMFADMPAIPEMFSKISASSGISPAFQKAIARPV
;
A
#
# COMPACT_ATOMS: atom_id res chain seq x y z
N MET A 1 36.22 -7.31 -8.84
CA MET A 1 35.54 -8.45 -9.49
C MET A 1 35.01 -8.01 -10.85
N SER A 2 35.17 -8.85 -11.86
CA SER A 2 34.49 -8.75 -13.15
C SER A 2 32.99 -9.04 -13.00
N ASP A 3 32.19 -8.66 -14.01
CA ASP A 3 30.75 -8.94 -14.00
C ASP A 3 30.43 -10.43 -14.02
N THR A 4 31.27 -11.25 -14.65
CA THR A 4 31.13 -12.72 -14.64
C THR A 4 31.31 -13.27 -13.24
N GLU A 5 32.32 -12.82 -12.49
CA GLU A 5 32.56 -13.24 -11.11
C GLU A 5 31.43 -12.79 -10.18
N ILE A 6 30.98 -11.53 -10.30
CA ILE A 6 29.87 -11.00 -9.48
C ILE A 6 28.58 -11.76 -9.76
N ARG A 7 28.27 -12.02 -11.04
CA ARG A 7 27.10 -12.79 -11.43
C ARG A 7 27.15 -14.20 -10.85
N ALA A 8 28.30 -14.88 -10.95
CA ALA A 8 28.46 -16.22 -10.41
C ALA A 8 28.23 -16.23 -8.88
N GLU A 9 28.76 -15.24 -8.16
CA GLU A 9 28.55 -15.13 -6.72
C GLU A 9 27.08 -14.81 -6.37
N LEU A 10 26.43 -13.89 -7.08
CA LEU A 10 25.01 -13.59 -6.90
C LEU A 10 24.14 -14.82 -7.15
N SER A 11 24.38 -15.55 -8.23
CA SER A 11 23.63 -16.77 -8.58
C SER A 11 23.90 -17.94 -7.63
N SER A 12 24.97 -17.89 -6.84
CA SER A 12 25.29 -18.92 -5.82
C SER A 12 24.60 -18.68 -4.47
N LEU A 13 23.93 -17.55 -4.29
CA LEU A 13 23.20 -17.26 -3.06
C LEU A 13 22.02 -18.21 -2.89
N ASP A 14 21.90 -18.81 -1.71
CA ASP A 14 20.78 -19.69 -1.36
C ASP A 14 19.52 -18.88 -1.05
N VAL A 15 18.76 -18.56 -2.10
CA VAL A 15 17.49 -17.84 -1.98
C VAL A 15 16.41 -18.68 -1.31
N LYS A 16 16.52 -20.01 -1.34
CA LYS A 16 15.57 -20.92 -0.69
C LYS A 16 15.77 -20.91 0.82
N GLU A 17 17.01 -21.01 1.29
CA GLU A 17 17.35 -20.84 2.69
C GLU A 17 16.91 -19.46 3.20
N PHE A 18 17.13 -18.40 2.41
CA PHE A 18 16.68 -17.04 2.77
C PHE A 18 15.18 -16.96 3.08
N LEU A 19 14.35 -17.59 2.23
CA LEU A 19 12.90 -17.65 2.42
C LEU A 19 12.54 -18.52 3.62
N GLN A 20 13.09 -19.75 3.67
CA GLN A 20 12.76 -20.74 4.68
C GLN A 20 13.06 -20.25 6.09
N VAL A 21 14.24 -19.65 6.32
CA VAL A 21 14.63 -19.16 7.65
C VAL A 21 13.76 -17.98 8.10
N GLN A 22 13.39 -17.07 7.21
CA GLN A 22 12.49 -15.97 7.59
C GLN A 22 11.08 -16.45 7.90
N HIS A 23 10.57 -17.42 7.14
CA HIS A 23 9.27 -18.04 7.39
C HIS A 23 9.28 -18.81 8.72
N GLU A 24 10.35 -19.57 8.97
CA GLU A 24 10.50 -20.39 10.18
C GLU A 24 10.59 -19.54 11.44
N PHE A 25 11.33 -18.43 11.42
CA PHE A 25 11.60 -17.67 12.64
C PHE A 25 10.71 -16.43 12.80
N GLY A 26 10.22 -15.84 11.70
CA GLY A 26 9.79 -14.44 11.71
C GLY A 26 10.99 -13.49 11.83
N ARG A 27 10.89 -12.30 11.25
CA ARG A 27 12.04 -11.37 11.18
C ARG A 27 12.53 -10.87 12.55
N ALA A 28 11.67 -10.83 13.56
CA ALA A 28 12.02 -10.40 14.92
C ALA A 28 12.97 -11.38 15.61
N ASP A 29 12.86 -12.67 15.29
CA ASP A 29 13.58 -13.78 15.96
C ASP A 29 14.64 -14.45 15.08
N LEU A 30 14.97 -13.85 13.92
CA LEU A 30 16.03 -14.34 13.03
C LEU A 30 17.37 -14.57 13.77
N PRO A 31 18.11 -15.66 13.50
CA PRO A 31 19.44 -15.88 14.07
C PRO A 31 20.40 -14.72 13.78
N GLN A 32 21.26 -14.38 14.75
CA GLN A 32 22.18 -13.24 14.62
C GLN A 32 23.14 -13.41 13.42
N GLU A 33 23.63 -14.62 13.18
CA GLU A 33 24.52 -14.93 12.06
C GLU A 33 23.81 -14.72 10.71
N PHE A 34 22.56 -15.19 10.60
CA PHE A 34 21.72 -14.98 9.42
C PHE A 34 21.53 -13.48 9.14
N ARG A 35 21.18 -12.69 10.16
CA ARG A 35 21.01 -11.23 10.01
C ARG A 35 22.30 -10.56 9.54
N ARG A 36 23.44 -10.91 10.14
CA ARG A 36 24.75 -10.34 9.77
C ARG A 36 25.13 -10.69 8.33
N TYR A 37 24.93 -11.95 7.93
CA TYR A 37 25.22 -12.41 6.59
C TYR A 37 24.41 -11.65 5.54
N TRP A 38 23.08 -11.64 5.66
CA TRP A 38 22.22 -11.00 4.68
C TRP A 38 22.29 -9.47 4.72
N ALA A 39 22.59 -8.85 5.86
CA ALA A 39 22.91 -7.43 5.93
C ALA A 39 24.21 -7.09 5.17
N ALA A 40 25.24 -7.95 5.23
CA ALA A 40 26.45 -7.77 4.44
C ALA A 40 26.17 -7.94 2.93
N ARG A 41 25.32 -8.91 2.54
CA ARG A 41 24.87 -9.09 1.14
C ARG A 41 24.07 -7.89 0.63
N HIS A 42 23.25 -7.27 1.48
CA HIS A 42 22.55 -6.02 1.16
C HIS A 42 23.52 -4.87 0.85
N GLU A 43 24.51 -4.64 1.71
CA GLU A 43 25.49 -3.56 1.48
C GLU A 43 26.38 -3.84 0.26
N TRP A 44 26.71 -5.11 0.00
CA TRP A 44 27.41 -5.52 -1.23
C TRP A 44 26.57 -5.23 -2.49
N ALA A 45 25.28 -5.57 -2.47
CA ALA A 45 24.36 -5.25 -3.56
C ALA A 45 24.28 -3.74 -3.83
N LYS A 46 24.22 -2.92 -2.78
CA LYS A 46 24.27 -1.46 -2.90
C LYS A 46 25.57 -0.97 -3.52
N ALA A 47 26.72 -1.52 -3.11
CA ALA A 47 28.02 -1.16 -3.69
C ALA A 47 28.07 -1.48 -5.20
N ILE A 48 27.50 -2.61 -5.63
CA ILE A 48 27.36 -2.96 -7.05
C ILE A 48 26.49 -1.93 -7.79
N LEU A 49 25.36 -1.53 -7.22
CA LEU A 49 24.44 -0.57 -7.85
C LEU A 49 25.01 0.84 -8.00
N LEU A 50 25.92 1.23 -7.10
CA LEU A 50 26.64 2.51 -7.13
C LEU A 50 27.77 2.53 -8.17
N ASP A 51 28.26 1.38 -8.61
CA ASP A 51 29.31 1.29 -9.63
C ASP A 51 28.69 1.42 -11.05
N PRO A 52 28.94 2.54 -11.77
CA PRO A 52 28.37 2.77 -13.09
C PRO A 52 28.97 1.87 -14.16
N ALA A 53 30.11 1.21 -13.90
CA ALA A 53 30.76 0.32 -14.86
C ALA A 53 30.08 -1.07 -14.94
N ARG A 54 29.13 -1.37 -14.04
CA ARG A 54 28.45 -2.66 -13.99
C ARG A 54 27.44 -2.81 -15.12
N GLY A 55 27.49 -3.94 -15.80
CA GLY A 55 26.54 -4.30 -16.84
C GLY A 55 25.11 -4.48 -16.31
N GLU A 56 24.14 -4.27 -17.20
CA GLU A 56 22.71 -4.28 -16.87
C GLU A 56 22.27 -5.56 -16.16
N ARG A 57 22.76 -6.72 -16.60
CA ARG A 57 22.41 -8.01 -15.99
C ARG A 57 22.82 -8.08 -14.52
N VAL A 58 24.05 -7.70 -14.20
CA VAL A 58 24.55 -7.65 -12.81
C VAL A 58 23.76 -6.64 -11.98
N ARG A 59 23.47 -5.46 -12.55
CA ARG A 59 22.65 -4.44 -11.88
C ARG A 59 21.23 -4.93 -11.58
N ARG A 60 20.61 -5.71 -12.47
CA ARG A 60 19.28 -6.33 -12.23
C ARG A 60 19.31 -7.32 -11.07
N LEU A 61 20.30 -8.21 -11.03
CA LEU A 61 20.45 -9.17 -9.92
C LEU A 61 20.73 -8.46 -8.59
N ALA A 62 21.66 -7.49 -8.59
CA ALA A 62 21.96 -6.69 -7.41
C ALA A 62 20.76 -5.86 -6.93
N SER A 63 19.94 -5.35 -7.85
CA SER A 63 18.72 -4.61 -7.53
C SER A 63 17.70 -5.49 -6.80
N LEU A 64 17.49 -6.74 -7.26
CA LEU A 64 16.64 -7.68 -6.54
C LEU A 64 17.24 -8.04 -5.18
N LEU A 65 18.55 -8.32 -5.11
CA LEU A 65 19.22 -8.66 -3.85
C LEU A 65 19.06 -7.53 -2.83
N GLU A 66 19.28 -6.29 -3.25
CA GLU A 66 19.13 -5.10 -2.42
C GLU A 66 17.71 -4.97 -1.89
N ALA A 67 16.71 -5.17 -2.75
CA ALA A 67 15.31 -5.15 -2.37
C ALA A 67 15.01 -6.27 -1.38
N MET A 68 15.18 -7.55 -1.74
CA MET A 68 14.79 -8.68 -0.89
C MET A 68 15.48 -8.69 0.49
N THR A 69 16.69 -8.13 0.61
CA THR A 69 17.45 -8.13 1.87
C THR A 69 17.28 -6.85 2.71
N ARG A 70 16.60 -5.82 2.21
CA ARG A 70 16.51 -4.52 2.89
C ARG A 70 15.95 -4.63 4.30
N SER A 71 14.91 -5.43 4.50
CA SER A 71 14.27 -5.60 5.80
C SER A 71 15.22 -6.19 6.83
N VAL A 72 15.92 -7.27 6.47
CA VAL A 72 16.94 -7.90 7.32
C VAL A 72 18.09 -6.92 7.61
N ALA A 73 18.55 -6.19 6.61
CA ALA A 73 19.62 -5.20 6.77
C ALA A 73 19.23 -4.00 7.65
N THR A 74 17.96 -3.60 7.60
CA THR A 74 17.41 -2.53 8.45
C THR A 74 17.32 -3.00 9.89
N LEU A 75 16.79 -4.22 10.12
CA LEU A 75 16.68 -4.82 11.45
C LEU A 75 18.03 -5.08 12.11
N ALA A 76 19.08 -5.34 11.32
CA ALA A 76 20.45 -5.45 11.83
C ALA A 76 20.99 -4.13 12.41
N LYS A 77 20.43 -2.97 12.02
CA LYS A 77 20.82 -1.64 12.48
C LYS A 77 19.89 -1.10 13.56
N ASP A 78 18.58 -1.29 13.40
CA ASP A 78 17.54 -0.87 14.32
C ASP A 78 16.51 -2.00 14.49
N PRO A 79 16.37 -2.59 15.69
CA PRO A 79 15.42 -3.68 15.92
C PRO A 79 13.95 -3.23 15.82
N LYS A 80 13.67 -1.92 15.81
CA LYS A 80 12.31 -1.40 15.63
C LYS A 80 12.09 -1.03 14.16
N PRO A 81 11.40 -1.88 13.38
CA PRO A 81 11.21 -1.61 11.97
C PRO A 81 10.36 -0.35 11.76
N ARG A 82 10.57 0.31 10.62
CA ARG A 82 9.72 1.40 10.12
C ARG A 82 8.84 0.86 9.01
N TYR A 83 7.79 1.60 8.62
CA TYR A 83 6.78 1.13 7.68
C TYR A 83 7.39 0.50 6.43
N TYR A 84 8.28 1.20 5.72
CA TYR A 84 8.85 0.74 4.46
C TYR A 84 9.61 -0.60 4.52
N SER A 85 10.31 -0.86 5.64
CA SER A 85 10.98 -2.15 5.87
C SER A 85 10.02 -3.17 6.49
N TYR A 86 9.12 -2.74 7.39
CA TYR A 86 8.14 -3.62 8.00
C TYR A 86 7.20 -4.24 6.94
N SER A 87 6.64 -3.42 6.06
CA SER A 87 5.64 -3.88 5.08
C SER A 87 6.25 -4.36 3.77
N ASP A 88 7.57 -4.48 3.67
CA ASP A 88 8.28 -4.90 2.45
C ASP A 88 7.90 -4.10 1.18
N VAL A 89 7.46 -2.85 1.33
CA VAL A 89 7.01 -1.98 0.20
C VAL A 89 8.14 -1.68 -0.78
N HIS A 90 9.39 -1.83 -0.37
CA HIS A 90 10.54 -1.77 -1.27
C HIS A 90 10.55 -2.90 -2.33
N LEU A 91 9.95 -4.06 -2.06
CA LEU A 91 9.74 -5.09 -3.09
C LEU A 91 8.64 -4.68 -4.08
N LEU A 92 7.61 -3.98 -3.62
CA LEU A 92 6.58 -3.41 -4.49
C LEU A 92 7.19 -2.35 -5.41
N ASP A 93 8.04 -1.46 -4.87
CA ASP A 93 8.76 -0.47 -5.67
C ASP A 93 9.71 -1.14 -6.69
N TRP A 94 10.39 -2.22 -6.30
CA TRP A 94 11.22 -3.00 -7.22
C TRP A 94 10.38 -3.69 -8.31
N TYR A 95 9.23 -4.24 -7.95
CA TYR A 95 8.28 -4.86 -8.86
C TYR A 95 7.73 -3.86 -9.89
N LEU A 96 7.22 -2.72 -9.43
CA LEU A 96 6.70 -1.66 -10.29
C LEU A 96 7.81 -1.09 -11.18
N GLY A 97 9.03 -0.99 -10.64
CA GLY A 97 10.22 -0.55 -11.34
C GLY A 97 10.20 0.94 -11.71
N ARG A 98 11.33 1.42 -12.25
CA ARG A 98 11.47 2.78 -12.80
C ARG A 98 11.36 2.75 -14.33
N GLN A 99 10.34 2.11 -14.87
CA GLN A 99 10.09 2.10 -16.31
C GLN A 99 9.42 3.42 -16.70
N ARG A 100 10.00 4.16 -17.65
CA ARG A 100 9.24 5.17 -18.40
C ARG A 100 8.26 4.41 -19.27
N ASP A 101 7.03 4.28 -18.79
CA ASP A 101 5.96 3.58 -19.50
C ASP A 101 4.67 4.41 -19.43
N THR A 102 3.64 4.01 -20.15
CA THR A 102 2.35 4.72 -20.17
C THR A 102 1.59 4.49 -18.86
N PHE A 103 0.73 5.45 -18.46
CA PHE A 103 -0.15 5.31 -17.30
C PHE A 103 -0.95 4.00 -17.34
N LYS A 104 -1.55 3.68 -18.51
CA LYS A 104 -2.28 2.43 -18.75
C LYS A 104 -1.45 1.19 -18.40
N ARG A 105 -0.20 1.10 -18.88
CA ARG A 105 0.67 -0.07 -18.63
C ARG A 105 1.11 -0.17 -17.17
N LEU A 106 1.43 0.96 -16.54
CA LEU A 106 1.80 1.00 -15.13
C LEU A 106 0.62 0.61 -14.21
N ARG A 107 -0.60 1.06 -14.52
CA ARG A 107 -1.82 0.64 -13.79
C ARG A 107 -2.15 -0.83 -14.03
N ALA A 108 -2.02 -1.33 -15.26
CA ALA A 108 -2.18 -2.75 -15.55
C ALA A 108 -1.20 -3.61 -14.75
N ARG A 109 0.06 -3.17 -14.62
CA ARG A 109 1.05 -3.82 -13.76
C ARG A 109 0.63 -3.82 -12.29
N ALA A 110 0.22 -2.67 -11.75
CA ALA A 110 -0.27 -2.60 -10.37
C ALA A 110 -1.47 -3.55 -10.14
N LEU A 111 -2.41 -3.59 -11.09
CA LEU A 111 -3.57 -4.47 -11.05
C LEU A 111 -3.20 -5.95 -11.10
N ARG A 112 -2.23 -6.34 -11.95
CA ARG A 112 -1.68 -7.69 -11.99
C ARG A 112 -1.08 -8.09 -10.64
N GLY A 113 -0.31 -7.20 -10.03
CA GLY A 113 0.21 -7.38 -8.68
C GLY A 113 -0.91 -7.62 -7.65
N ILE A 114 -1.96 -6.79 -7.66
CA ILE A 114 -3.12 -6.94 -6.78
C ILE A 114 -3.76 -8.33 -6.93
N CYS A 115 -4.05 -8.75 -8.16
CA CYS A 115 -4.66 -10.05 -8.43
C CYS A 115 -3.81 -11.22 -7.91
N LEU A 116 -2.50 -11.19 -8.15
CA LEU A 116 -1.59 -12.26 -7.74
C LEU A 116 -1.39 -12.28 -6.22
N LEU A 117 -1.38 -11.12 -5.55
CA LEU A 117 -1.32 -11.05 -4.09
C LEU A 117 -2.61 -11.55 -3.41
N LEU A 118 -3.77 -11.32 -4.04
CA LEU A 118 -5.05 -11.89 -3.59
C LEU A 118 -5.07 -13.43 -3.77
N GLN A 119 -4.57 -13.93 -4.91
CA GLN A 119 -4.44 -15.37 -5.13
C GLN A 119 -3.47 -16.02 -4.15
N ASP A 120 -2.34 -15.37 -3.88
CA ASP A 120 -1.36 -15.84 -2.91
C ASP A 120 -1.95 -15.91 -1.50
N LEU A 121 -2.74 -14.91 -1.09
CA LEU A 121 -3.45 -14.97 0.19
C LEU A 121 -4.42 -16.16 0.24
N VAL A 122 -5.20 -16.41 -0.82
CA VAL A 122 -6.10 -17.57 -0.87
C VAL A 122 -5.32 -18.88 -0.84
N ARG A 123 -4.17 -18.97 -1.52
CA ARG A 123 -3.29 -20.13 -1.47
C ARG A 123 -2.77 -20.37 -0.06
N PHE A 124 -2.23 -19.34 0.60
CA PHE A 124 -1.74 -19.41 1.97
C PHE A 124 -2.83 -19.92 2.95
N GLU A 125 -4.03 -19.38 2.84
CA GLU A 125 -5.18 -19.84 3.64
C GLU A 125 -5.58 -21.29 3.34
N ALA A 126 -5.60 -21.69 2.06
CA ALA A 126 -5.93 -23.05 1.64
C ALA A 126 -4.87 -24.06 2.12
N ASP A 127 -3.60 -23.70 2.00
CA ASP A 127 -2.46 -24.50 2.45
C ASP A 127 -2.47 -24.66 3.98
N THR A 128 -2.92 -23.63 4.70
CA THR A 128 -3.16 -23.71 6.16
C THR A 128 -4.29 -24.66 6.51
N LEU A 129 -5.44 -24.59 5.82
CA LEU A 129 -6.54 -25.53 6.02
C LEU A 129 -6.14 -26.98 5.68
N ALA A 130 -5.23 -27.17 4.72
CA ALA A 130 -4.68 -28.47 4.34
C ALA A 130 -3.59 -28.98 5.31
N GLY A 131 -3.17 -28.17 6.29
CA GLY A 131 -2.09 -28.50 7.22
C GLY A 131 -0.69 -28.48 6.61
N MET A 132 -0.52 -27.85 5.44
CA MET A 132 0.78 -27.63 4.82
C MET A 132 1.49 -26.42 5.46
N GLU A 133 0.74 -25.38 5.81
CA GLU A 133 1.25 -24.26 6.61
C GLU A 133 1.09 -24.52 8.10
N THR A 134 2.20 -24.81 8.77
CA THR A 134 2.22 -25.24 10.18
C THR A 134 2.88 -24.22 11.10
N GLN A 135 3.61 -23.26 10.54
CA GLN A 135 4.48 -22.35 11.29
C GLN A 135 3.74 -21.19 11.94
N HIS A 136 2.44 -21.03 11.63
CA HIS A 136 1.61 -19.90 12.06
C HIS A 136 0.36 -20.26 12.89
N ALA A 137 0.22 -21.53 13.29
CA ALA A 137 -1.06 -22.09 13.75
C ALA A 137 -1.43 -21.83 15.23
N ALA A 138 -0.63 -21.09 16.00
CA ALA A 138 -0.97 -20.84 17.40
C ALA A 138 -2.30 -20.06 17.48
N SER A 139 -3.29 -20.61 18.20
CA SER A 139 -4.62 -20.01 18.43
C SER A 139 -5.47 -19.73 17.18
N LEU A 140 -5.29 -20.49 16.10
CA LEU A 140 -6.03 -20.28 14.85
C LEU A 140 -7.41 -20.97 14.84
N ASP A 141 -8.49 -20.19 14.83
CA ASP A 141 -9.83 -20.69 14.50
C ASP A 141 -10.04 -20.70 12.98
N TYR A 142 -10.08 -21.89 12.40
CA TYR A 142 -10.25 -22.12 10.96
C TYR A 142 -11.53 -21.50 10.37
N ALA A 143 -12.56 -21.19 11.19
CA ALA A 143 -13.73 -20.49 10.72
C ALA A 143 -13.39 -19.09 10.17
N TRP A 144 -12.37 -18.41 10.71
CA TRP A 144 -11.90 -17.12 10.19
C TRP A 144 -11.21 -17.26 8.83
N ILE A 145 -10.51 -18.37 8.60
CA ILE A 145 -9.87 -18.64 7.31
C ILE A 145 -10.92 -18.76 6.20
N VAL A 146 -12.00 -19.53 6.44
CA VAL A 146 -13.09 -19.68 5.47
C VAL A 146 -13.73 -18.33 5.14
N LYS A 147 -14.04 -17.53 6.18
CA LYS A 147 -14.56 -16.17 6.00
C LYS A 147 -13.62 -15.28 5.19
N ARG A 148 -12.31 -15.42 5.37
CA ARG A 148 -11.28 -14.66 4.64
C ARG A 148 -11.24 -15.03 3.16
N ILE A 149 -11.23 -16.32 2.85
CA ILE A 149 -11.29 -16.80 1.46
C ILE A 149 -12.56 -16.27 0.77
N GLU A 150 -13.70 -16.30 1.46
CA GLU A 150 -14.95 -15.74 0.95
C GLU A 150 -14.86 -14.21 0.73
N ALA A 151 -14.25 -13.48 1.67
CA ALA A 151 -14.06 -12.03 1.59
C ALA A 151 -13.09 -11.58 0.49
N VAL A 152 -12.16 -12.45 0.06
CA VAL A 152 -11.25 -12.16 -1.07
C VAL A 152 -12.01 -12.12 -2.40
N ARG A 153 -13.03 -12.96 -2.59
CA ARG A 153 -13.73 -13.13 -3.87
C ARG A 153 -14.29 -11.81 -4.44
N PRO A 154 -15.05 -10.97 -3.69
CA PRO A 154 -15.51 -9.69 -4.21
C PRO A 154 -14.37 -8.75 -4.60
N THR A 155 -13.28 -8.74 -3.83
CA THR A 155 -12.09 -7.92 -4.12
C THR A 155 -11.43 -8.34 -5.42
N PHE A 156 -11.30 -9.65 -5.64
CA PHE A 156 -10.76 -10.20 -6.88
C PHE A 156 -11.66 -9.90 -8.08
N GLN A 157 -12.98 -10.03 -7.93
CA GLN A 157 -13.95 -9.66 -8.97
C GLN A 157 -13.88 -8.17 -9.33
N GLN A 158 -13.75 -7.29 -8.33
CA GLN A 158 -13.56 -5.86 -8.54
C GLN A 158 -12.25 -5.57 -9.28
N ALA A 159 -11.17 -6.28 -8.98
CA ALA A 159 -9.90 -6.15 -9.69
C ALA A 159 -10.04 -6.61 -11.16
N LEU A 160 -10.68 -7.75 -11.41
CA LEU A 160 -10.92 -8.23 -12.78
C LEU A 160 -11.79 -7.27 -13.60
N ALA A 161 -12.74 -6.58 -12.97
CA ALA A 161 -13.59 -5.60 -13.64
C ALA A 161 -12.83 -4.35 -14.14
N LEU A 162 -11.61 -4.11 -13.64
CA LEU A 162 -10.72 -3.04 -14.11
C LEU A 162 -9.81 -3.50 -15.25
N LEU A 163 -9.79 -4.79 -15.58
CA LEU A 163 -8.99 -5.26 -16.70
C LEU A 163 -9.62 -4.79 -18.01
N PRO A 164 -8.81 -4.25 -18.93
CA PRO A 164 -9.27 -4.02 -20.29
C PRO A 164 -9.79 -5.33 -20.91
N PRO A 165 -10.84 -5.30 -21.74
CA PRO A 165 -11.38 -6.50 -22.38
C PRO A 165 -10.34 -7.31 -23.15
N GLU A 166 -9.35 -6.65 -23.75
CA GLU A 166 -8.24 -7.30 -24.45
C GLU A 166 -7.37 -8.16 -23.52
N THR A 167 -7.24 -7.80 -22.25
CA THR A 167 -6.45 -8.54 -21.25
C THR A 167 -7.18 -9.79 -20.77
N LEU A 168 -8.52 -9.82 -20.82
CA LEU A 168 -9.31 -11.01 -20.49
C LEU A 168 -9.12 -12.14 -21.51
N MET A 169 -8.59 -11.83 -22.71
CA MET A 169 -8.28 -12.83 -23.73
C MET A 169 -6.87 -13.44 -23.58
N ASP A 170 -6.01 -12.84 -22.75
CA ASP A 170 -4.69 -13.38 -22.43
C ASP A 170 -4.79 -14.36 -21.26
N THR A 171 -4.82 -15.66 -21.58
CA THR A 171 -4.91 -16.73 -20.57
C THR A 171 -3.71 -16.80 -19.64
N HIS A 172 -2.58 -16.16 -19.99
CA HIS A 172 -1.33 -16.19 -19.24
C HIS A 172 -1.13 -14.99 -18.31
N TRP A 173 -2.03 -14.00 -18.36
CA TRP A 173 -1.90 -12.78 -17.55
C TRP A 173 -1.85 -13.06 -16.04
N LEU A 174 -2.56 -14.10 -15.59
CA LEU A 174 -2.60 -14.53 -14.19
C LEU A 174 -1.92 -15.88 -13.97
N ASP A 175 -0.91 -16.20 -14.79
CA ASP A 175 -0.08 -17.38 -14.55
C ASP A 175 0.50 -17.37 -13.14
N ALA A 176 0.51 -18.56 -12.52
CA ALA A 176 0.99 -18.72 -11.17
C ALA A 176 2.46 -18.28 -11.06
N PRO A 177 2.83 -17.59 -9.96
CA PRO A 177 4.22 -17.27 -9.63
C PRO A 177 5.12 -18.50 -9.73
N GLN A 178 6.27 -18.36 -10.38
CA GLN A 178 7.24 -19.43 -10.57
C GLN A 178 8.25 -19.46 -9.43
N HIS A 179 8.72 -20.65 -9.08
CA HIS A 179 9.86 -20.81 -8.19
C HIS A 179 11.14 -20.96 -8.99
N TYR A 180 12.17 -20.19 -8.62
CA TYR A 180 13.49 -20.28 -9.22
C TYR A 180 14.51 -20.66 -8.16
N ASP A 181 15.47 -21.51 -8.51
CA ASP A 181 16.54 -21.92 -7.59
C ASP A 181 17.60 -20.83 -7.36
N THR A 182 17.60 -19.78 -8.19
CA THR A 182 18.60 -18.72 -8.16
C THR A 182 17.96 -17.34 -8.19
N ILE A 183 18.65 -16.36 -7.60
CA ILE A 183 18.26 -14.95 -7.71
C ILE A 183 18.21 -14.48 -9.18
N GLU A 184 19.01 -15.09 -10.04
CA GLU A 184 19.04 -14.77 -11.46
C GLU A 184 17.72 -15.10 -12.15
N GLY A 185 17.09 -16.24 -11.85
CA GLY A 185 15.76 -16.58 -12.38
C GLY A 185 14.72 -15.53 -11.99
N TYR A 186 14.65 -15.20 -10.71
CA TYR A 186 13.74 -14.16 -10.20
C TYR A 186 14.02 -12.76 -10.77
N ALA A 187 15.28 -12.34 -10.85
CA ALA A 187 15.66 -11.01 -11.31
C ALA A 187 15.46 -10.81 -12.82
N LEU A 188 15.56 -11.90 -13.59
CA LEU A 188 15.44 -11.87 -15.04
C LEU A 188 14.02 -12.13 -15.56
N GLU A 189 13.13 -12.68 -14.74
CA GLU A 189 11.70 -12.76 -15.02
C GLU A 189 11.17 -11.38 -15.49
N PRO A 190 10.64 -11.27 -16.73
CA PRO A 190 10.25 -9.98 -17.29
C PRO A 190 9.20 -9.24 -16.45
N GLU A 191 8.20 -10.00 -16.00
CA GLU A 191 7.02 -9.49 -15.28
C GLU A 191 7.31 -9.26 -13.80
N ARG A 192 8.37 -9.87 -13.26
CA ARG A 192 8.82 -9.75 -11.85
C ARG A 192 7.80 -10.23 -10.82
N VAL A 193 6.76 -10.93 -11.26
CA VAL A 193 5.64 -11.33 -10.40
C VAL A 193 6.03 -12.39 -9.39
N SER A 194 6.96 -13.27 -9.76
CA SER A 194 7.43 -14.33 -8.87
C SER A 194 8.20 -13.77 -7.68
N ALA A 195 9.05 -12.78 -7.92
CA ALA A 195 9.76 -12.09 -6.85
C ALA A 195 8.83 -11.19 -6.01
N LEU A 196 7.85 -10.52 -6.63
CA LEU A 196 6.81 -9.79 -5.89
C LEU A 196 6.15 -10.71 -4.88
N VAL A 197 5.60 -11.85 -5.31
CA VAL A 197 4.83 -12.73 -4.43
C VAL A 197 5.72 -13.34 -3.34
N HIS A 198 6.87 -13.92 -3.71
CA HIS A 198 7.68 -14.69 -2.76
C HIS A 198 8.51 -13.85 -1.78
N PHE A 199 8.88 -12.61 -2.11
CA PHE A 199 9.74 -11.80 -1.24
C PHE A 199 9.03 -10.63 -0.54
N SER A 200 7.77 -10.32 -0.88
CA SER A 200 7.06 -9.18 -0.26
C SER A 200 6.31 -9.51 1.02
N CYS A 201 6.15 -10.78 1.42
CA CYS A 201 5.47 -11.11 2.67
C CYS A 201 6.40 -11.86 3.61
N MET A 202 7.23 -11.11 4.34
CA MET A 202 8.07 -11.64 5.41
C MET A 202 7.57 -11.09 6.75
N PRO A 203 6.71 -11.80 7.50
CA PRO A 203 6.23 -11.36 8.81
C PRO A 203 7.36 -11.05 9.81
N GLN A 204 7.11 -10.17 10.79
CA GLN A 204 8.03 -10.01 11.92
C GLN A 204 7.91 -11.17 12.90
N THR A 205 6.71 -11.71 13.05
CA THR A 205 6.36 -12.75 14.00
C THR A 205 5.93 -14.01 13.27
N LYS A 206 5.56 -15.04 14.03
CA LYS A 206 4.93 -16.24 13.49
C LYS A 206 3.41 -16.21 13.58
N TYR A 207 2.78 -15.07 13.84
CA TYR A 207 1.33 -15.00 13.93
C TYR A 207 0.69 -15.03 12.53
N HIS A 208 -0.26 -15.96 12.31
CA HIS A 208 -0.94 -16.18 11.02
C HIS A 208 -1.49 -14.91 10.39
N ASP A 209 -2.18 -14.10 11.19
CA ASP A 209 -2.86 -12.92 10.69
C ASP A 209 -1.92 -11.74 10.40
N GLU A 210 -0.63 -11.84 10.75
CA GLU A 210 0.36 -10.88 10.26
C GLU A 210 0.53 -10.99 8.73
N VAL A 211 0.41 -12.20 8.16
CA VAL A 211 0.42 -12.40 6.69
C VAL A 211 -0.76 -11.68 6.03
N LEU A 212 -1.97 -11.84 6.59
CA LEU A 212 -3.16 -11.10 6.17
C LEU A 212 -2.92 -9.59 6.23
N PHE A 213 -2.37 -9.10 7.35
CA PHE A 213 -2.12 -7.69 7.57
C PHE A 213 -1.14 -7.12 6.54
N LEU A 214 -0.04 -7.83 6.26
CA LEU A 214 0.93 -7.44 5.24
C LEU A 214 0.32 -7.43 3.83
N ARG A 215 -0.42 -8.48 3.45
CA ARG A 215 -1.07 -8.54 2.13
C ARG A 215 -2.10 -7.43 1.94
N ALA A 216 -2.87 -7.10 2.98
CA ALA A 216 -3.77 -5.94 2.97
C ALA A 216 -3.02 -4.61 2.74
N ILE A 217 -1.85 -4.43 3.37
CA ILE A 217 -0.98 -3.28 3.12
C ILE A 217 -0.49 -3.27 1.68
N HIS A 218 0.02 -4.39 1.15
CA HIS A 218 0.56 -4.44 -0.22
C HIS A 218 -0.48 -4.10 -1.27
N ILE A 219 -1.68 -4.68 -1.15
CA ILE A 219 -2.79 -4.40 -2.06
C ILE A 219 -3.16 -2.91 -1.97
N SER A 220 -3.20 -2.35 -0.76
CA SER A 220 -3.48 -0.92 -0.56
C SER A 220 -2.41 -0.02 -1.20
N GLU A 221 -1.13 -0.37 -1.06
CA GLU A 221 0.00 0.36 -1.66
C GLU A 221 -0.05 0.36 -3.19
N LEU A 222 -0.38 -0.79 -3.80
CA LEU A 222 -0.58 -0.88 -5.24
C LEU A 222 -1.80 -0.06 -5.69
N CYS A 223 -2.88 -0.04 -4.92
CA CYS A 223 -4.03 0.83 -5.19
C CYS A 223 -3.67 2.31 -5.08
N PHE A 224 -2.95 2.75 -4.04
CA PHE A 224 -2.51 4.16 -3.92
C PHE A 224 -1.61 4.57 -5.08
N TYR A 225 -0.71 3.68 -5.50
CA TYR A 225 0.13 3.89 -6.66
C TYR A 225 -0.71 4.07 -7.94
N ALA A 226 -1.67 3.17 -8.19
CA ALA A 226 -2.52 3.22 -9.38
C ALA A 226 -3.46 4.44 -9.38
N ILE A 227 -4.06 4.79 -8.23
CA ILE A 227 -4.87 6.01 -8.08
C ILE A 227 -4.02 7.23 -8.38
N ARG A 228 -2.80 7.33 -7.83
CA ARG A 228 -1.89 8.44 -8.14
C ARG A 228 -1.64 8.58 -9.65
N LEU A 229 -1.38 7.47 -10.35
CA LEU A 229 -1.17 7.50 -11.81
C LEU A 229 -2.42 7.96 -12.56
N SER A 230 -3.61 7.53 -12.12
CA SER A 230 -4.88 8.03 -12.64
C SER A 230 -5.07 9.53 -12.40
N LEU A 231 -4.66 10.04 -11.23
CA LEU A 231 -4.70 11.48 -10.95
C LEU A 231 -3.73 12.26 -11.85
N GLU A 232 -2.51 11.76 -12.03
CA GLU A 232 -1.52 12.35 -12.93
C GLU A 232 -2.04 12.43 -14.36
N GLU A 233 -2.59 11.34 -14.90
CA GLU A 233 -3.17 11.34 -16.24
C GLU A 233 -4.37 12.30 -16.36
N ALA A 234 -5.23 12.35 -15.35
CA ALA A 234 -6.37 13.28 -15.32
C ALA A 234 -5.92 14.76 -15.28
N ILE A 235 -4.80 15.05 -14.61
CA ILE A 235 -4.21 16.39 -14.57
C ILE A 235 -3.57 16.74 -15.92
N GLU A 236 -2.79 15.83 -16.51
CA GLU A 236 -2.13 16.03 -17.81
C GLU A 236 -3.14 16.20 -18.96
N ASN A 237 -4.32 15.61 -18.84
CA ASN A 237 -5.38 15.67 -19.84
C ASN A 237 -6.49 16.67 -19.47
N ALA A 238 -6.21 17.65 -18.61
CA ALA A 238 -7.13 18.77 -18.39
C ALA A 238 -7.50 19.43 -19.74
N GLY A 239 -8.81 19.59 -19.99
CA GLY A 239 -9.34 20.07 -21.27
C GLY A 239 -9.69 18.97 -22.28
N HIS A 240 -9.36 17.70 -22.01
CA HIS A 240 -9.80 16.53 -22.79
C HIS A 240 -10.75 15.68 -21.94
N ALA A 241 -12.02 16.07 -21.91
CA ALA A 241 -13.01 15.58 -20.95
C ALA A 241 -13.13 14.04 -20.90
N GLU A 242 -13.13 13.37 -22.06
CA GLU A 242 -13.25 11.91 -22.13
C GLU A 242 -12.07 11.20 -21.45
N VAL A 243 -10.83 11.57 -21.79
CA VAL A 243 -9.62 10.98 -21.23
C VAL A 243 -9.50 11.28 -19.73
N GLN A 244 -9.82 12.52 -19.35
CA GLN A 244 -9.81 12.93 -17.95
C GLN A 244 -10.84 12.16 -17.11
N ARG A 245 -12.06 12.00 -17.63
CA ARG A 245 -13.12 11.19 -17.00
C ARG A 245 -12.65 9.74 -16.83
N ASP A 246 -12.11 9.12 -17.87
CA ASP A 246 -11.71 7.71 -17.84
C ASP A 246 -10.60 7.45 -16.82
N ALA A 247 -9.61 8.34 -16.75
CA ALA A 247 -8.58 8.28 -15.73
C ALA A 247 -9.16 8.37 -14.31
N LEU A 248 -10.14 9.26 -14.08
CA LEU A 248 -10.83 9.38 -12.79
C LEU A 248 -11.71 8.15 -12.47
N GLU A 249 -12.38 7.55 -13.46
CA GLU A 249 -13.13 6.29 -13.28
C GLU A 249 -12.21 5.12 -12.91
N GLU A 250 -11.01 5.04 -13.49
CA GLU A 250 -10.01 4.07 -13.06
C GLU A 250 -9.63 4.29 -11.58
N ALA A 251 -9.43 5.54 -11.15
CA ALA A 251 -9.17 5.86 -9.74
C ALA A 251 -10.34 5.46 -8.81
N VAL A 252 -11.61 5.63 -9.26
CA VAL A 252 -12.81 5.15 -8.54
C VAL A 252 -12.78 3.63 -8.40
N GLY A 253 -12.38 2.94 -9.45
CA GLY A 253 -12.18 1.49 -9.48
C GLY A 253 -11.21 1.00 -8.42
N PHE A 254 -9.98 1.53 -8.42
CA PHE A 254 -8.97 1.18 -7.41
C PHE A 254 -9.38 1.59 -5.98
N SER A 255 -10.10 2.72 -5.83
CA SER A 255 -10.65 3.12 -4.53
C SER A 255 -11.71 2.15 -4.01
N SER A 256 -12.42 1.47 -4.91
CA SER A 256 -13.38 0.42 -4.53
C SER A 256 -12.67 -0.85 -4.05
N ILE A 257 -11.51 -1.21 -4.63
CA ILE A 257 -10.64 -2.28 -4.10
C ILE A 257 -10.20 -1.92 -2.67
N LEU A 258 -9.74 -0.70 -2.43
CA LEU A 258 -9.34 -0.23 -1.08
C LEU A 258 -10.45 -0.39 -0.04
N HIS A 259 -11.72 -0.19 -0.40
CA HIS A 259 -12.87 -0.45 0.48
C HIS A 259 -13.02 -1.93 0.80
N LEU A 260 -12.92 -2.78 -0.21
CA LEU A 260 -13.09 -4.22 -0.06
C LEU A 260 -11.93 -4.88 0.71
N VAL A 261 -10.73 -4.30 0.67
CA VAL A 261 -9.61 -4.70 1.54
C VAL A 261 -9.98 -4.63 3.02
N PHE A 262 -10.82 -3.69 3.46
CA PHE A 262 -11.30 -3.68 4.84
C PHE A 262 -12.21 -4.87 5.16
N LYS A 263 -13.00 -5.38 4.20
CA LYS A 263 -13.80 -6.61 4.40
C LYS A 263 -12.89 -7.81 4.66
N ILE A 264 -11.79 -7.89 3.89
CA ILE A 264 -10.75 -8.92 4.10
C ILE A 264 -10.10 -8.73 5.48
N LEU A 265 -9.67 -7.51 5.81
CA LEU A 265 -8.96 -7.22 7.06
C LEU A 265 -9.82 -7.44 8.31
N ARG A 266 -11.14 -7.20 8.22
CA ARG A 266 -12.11 -7.46 9.31
C ARG A 266 -12.31 -8.94 9.62
N THR A 267 -11.77 -9.84 8.80
CA THR A 267 -11.70 -11.28 9.15
C THR A 267 -10.57 -11.61 10.13
N MET A 268 -9.69 -10.65 10.45
CA MET A 268 -8.71 -10.74 11.53
C MET A 268 -9.37 -10.42 12.87
N PRO A 269 -9.41 -11.35 13.84
CA PRO A 269 -9.81 -11.05 15.21
C PRO A 269 -8.94 -9.94 15.85
N VAL A 270 -9.52 -9.18 16.78
CA VAL A 270 -8.82 -8.03 17.40
C VAL A 270 -7.64 -8.50 18.25
N GLU A 271 -7.81 -9.60 18.95
CA GLU A 271 -6.79 -10.29 19.73
C GLU A 271 -5.58 -10.68 18.88
N HIS A 272 -5.79 -11.22 17.67
CA HIS A 272 -4.69 -11.60 16.79
C HIS A 272 -3.88 -10.39 16.35
N PHE A 273 -4.52 -9.25 16.08
CA PHE A 273 -3.79 -8.02 15.80
C PHE A 273 -2.94 -7.58 17.00
N ARG A 274 -3.48 -7.68 18.22
CA ARG A 274 -2.74 -7.31 19.44
C ARG A 274 -1.49 -8.18 19.64
N ASP A 275 -1.56 -9.45 19.27
CA ASP A 275 -0.48 -10.41 19.46
C ASP A 275 0.80 -10.05 18.67
N PHE A 276 0.68 -9.53 17.44
CA PHE A 276 1.84 -9.12 16.64
C PHE A 276 2.08 -7.61 16.57
N ARG A 277 1.15 -6.78 17.07
CA ARG A 277 1.22 -5.32 16.93
C ARG A 277 2.53 -4.74 17.45
N ASP A 278 3.04 -5.21 18.58
CA ASP A 278 4.26 -4.65 19.17
C ASP A 278 5.50 -4.91 18.30
N ALA A 279 5.50 -6.00 17.52
CA ALA A 279 6.56 -6.32 16.57
C ALA A 279 6.58 -5.37 15.35
N THR A 280 5.49 -4.62 15.11
CA THR A 280 5.48 -3.56 14.09
C THR A 280 6.40 -2.38 14.45
N GLY A 281 6.84 -2.28 15.70
CA GLY A 281 7.83 -1.29 16.16
C GLY A 281 7.39 0.15 15.89
N ASN A 282 8.15 0.86 15.05
CA ASN A 282 7.89 2.25 14.68
C ASN A 282 7.16 2.38 13.34
N ALA A 283 6.68 1.27 12.78
CA ALA A 283 5.97 1.24 11.51
C ALA A 283 4.58 1.86 11.65
N SER A 284 4.25 2.81 10.77
CA SER A 284 2.93 3.44 10.76
C SER A 284 2.51 3.86 9.36
N ALA A 285 1.21 3.74 9.07
CA ALA A 285 0.61 4.14 7.81
C ALA A 285 0.89 5.61 7.42
N VAL A 286 1.19 6.50 8.39
CA VAL A 286 1.60 7.89 8.08
C VAL A 286 2.88 7.95 7.23
N GLN A 287 3.72 6.92 7.32
CA GLN A 287 4.99 6.77 6.60
C GLN A 287 4.81 6.18 5.18
N SER A 288 3.59 5.85 4.75
CA SER A 288 3.30 5.37 3.39
C SER A 288 3.53 6.47 2.35
N GLN A 289 4.61 6.37 1.57
CA GLN A 289 4.90 7.34 0.51
C GLN A 289 3.84 7.34 -0.59
N ASN A 290 3.34 6.18 -1.03
CA ASN A 290 2.33 6.14 -2.10
C ASN A 290 1.03 6.80 -1.66
N TYR A 291 0.58 6.56 -0.42
CA TYR A 291 -0.58 7.28 0.12
C TYR A 291 -0.34 8.78 0.17
N GLN A 292 0.80 9.23 0.71
CA GLN A 292 1.08 10.67 0.80
C GLN A 292 1.20 11.32 -0.58
N ARG A 293 1.84 10.68 -1.56
CA ARG A 293 1.90 11.19 -2.94
C ARG A 293 0.51 11.25 -3.57
N MET A 294 -0.29 10.20 -3.45
CA MET A 294 -1.68 10.20 -3.92
C MET A 294 -2.47 11.39 -3.34
N GLU A 295 -2.38 11.63 -2.03
CA GLU A 295 -3.03 12.79 -1.38
C GLU A 295 -2.53 14.13 -1.92
N ILE A 296 -1.23 14.26 -2.19
CA ILE A 296 -0.62 15.47 -2.75
C ILE A 296 -1.15 15.72 -4.17
N TYR A 297 -1.19 14.71 -5.04
CA TYR A 297 -1.75 14.85 -6.39
C TYR A 297 -3.25 15.12 -6.38
N LEU A 298 -3.97 14.63 -5.37
CA LEU A 298 -5.40 14.89 -5.20
C LEU A 298 -5.68 16.34 -4.80
N ARG A 299 -5.00 16.86 -3.75
CA ARG A 299 -5.40 18.10 -3.06
C ARG A 299 -4.28 19.13 -2.86
N GLY A 300 -3.06 18.82 -3.28
CA GLY A 300 -1.88 19.60 -2.94
C GLY A 300 -1.33 19.30 -1.55
N LEU A 301 -0.14 19.83 -1.26
CA LEU A 301 0.53 19.66 0.03
C LEU A 301 0.04 20.70 1.05
N SER A 302 -0.57 20.25 2.15
CA SER A 302 -0.92 21.15 3.25
C SER A 302 0.30 21.56 4.07
N PRO A 303 0.33 22.80 4.64
CA PRO A 303 1.42 23.24 5.52
C PRO A 303 1.65 22.31 6.71
N GLN A 304 0.58 21.79 7.31
CA GLN A 304 0.66 20.88 8.46
C GLN A 304 1.35 19.56 8.09
N LYS A 305 1.06 19.00 6.90
CA LYS A 305 1.75 17.78 6.42
C LYS A 305 3.19 18.06 6.04
N ARG A 306 3.49 19.23 5.47
CA ARG A 306 4.86 19.62 5.13
C ARG A 306 5.79 19.59 6.35
N GLU A 307 5.34 20.11 7.50
CA GLU A 307 6.11 20.06 8.74
C GLU A 307 6.38 18.63 9.22
N ILE A 308 5.41 17.73 9.05
CA ILE A 308 5.56 16.31 9.38
C ILE A 308 6.61 15.67 8.46
N PHE A 309 6.54 15.93 7.16
CA PHE A 309 7.45 15.37 6.17
C PHE A 309 8.91 15.80 6.39
N LEU A 310 9.15 17.05 6.78
CA LEU A 310 10.51 17.55 7.06
C LEU A 310 11.20 16.80 8.22
N LYS A 311 10.41 16.33 9.20
CA LYS A 311 10.89 15.59 10.38
C LYS A 311 11.23 14.14 10.09
N ASP A 312 10.64 13.54 9.06
CA ASP A 312 10.88 12.14 8.68
C ASP A 312 11.82 12.07 7.46
N PRO A 313 13.06 11.55 7.59
CA PRO A 313 13.98 11.41 6.46
C PRO A 313 13.38 10.67 5.26
N PHE A 314 12.48 9.71 5.50
CA PHE A 314 11.85 8.92 4.44
C PHE A 314 10.74 9.68 3.70
N LEU A 315 10.16 10.72 4.31
CA LEU A 315 9.11 11.53 3.69
C LEU A 315 9.61 12.90 3.24
N ARG A 316 10.85 13.28 3.60
CA ARG A 316 11.39 14.63 3.42
C ARG A 316 11.31 15.12 1.97
N GLU A 317 11.54 14.23 1.01
CA GLU A 317 11.41 14.57 -0.41
C GLU A 317 9.99 15.02 -0.80
N LEU A 318 8.95 14.53 -0.11
CA LEU A 318 7.58 14.93 -0.38
C LEU A 318 7.31 16.40 -0.03
N ALA A 319 8.17 17.03 0.77
CA ALA A 319 8.05 18.46 1.09
C ALA A 319 8.29 19.36 -0.14
N SER A 320 8.96 18.88 -1.20
CA SER A 320 9.20 19.66 -2.42
C SER A 320 7.92 19.90 -3.22
N PHE A 321 6.89 19.07 -3.04
CA PHE A 321 5.59 19.24 -3.69
C PHE A 321 4.78 20.43 -3.16
N GLY A 322 5.28 21.12 -2.13
CA GLY A 322 4.72 22.40 -1.67
C GLY A 322 5.13 23.60 -2.53
N HIS A 323 5.76 23.37 -3.69
CA HIS A 323 6.09 24.44 -4.63
C HIS A 323 4.81 25.05 -5.23
N PRO A 324 4.69 26.39 -5.37
CA PRO A 324 3.47 27.02 -5.90
C PRO A 324 3.07 26.57 -7.30
N GLU A 325 4.03 26.14 -8.12
CA GLU A 325 3.77 25.66 -9.49
C GLU A 325 3.36 24.17 -9.54
N PHE A 326 3.32 23.47 -8.41
CA PHE A 326 2.89 22.08 -8.41
C PHE A 326 1.38 21.99 -8.70
N VAL A 327 1.04 21.34 -9.81
CA VAL A 327 -0.36 21.16 -10.24
C VAL A 327 -0.95 19.91 -9.58
N HIS A 328 -2.13 20.06 -9.01
CA HIS A 328 -2.90 18.98 -8.37
C HIS A 328 -4.35 19.01 -8.83
N LEU A 329 -5.07 17.88 -8.74
CA LEU A 329 -6.41 17.70 -9.29
C LEU A 329 -7.40 18.75 -8.75
N SER A 330 -7.41 19.01 -7.44
CA SER A 330 -8.30 20.03 -6.86
C SER A 330 -8.12 21.43 -7.47
N GLY A 331 -6.88 21.80 -7.86
CA GLY A 331 -6.61 23.07 -8.53
C GLY A 331 -7.17 23.08 -9.95
N VAL A 332 -6.91 22.02 -10.71
CA VAL A 332 -7.44 21.82 -12.07
C VAL A 332 -8.96 21.90 -12.10
N LEU A 333 -9.65 21.16 -11.21
CA LEU A 333 -11.11 21.15 -11.14
C LEU A 333 -11.69 22.51 -10.76
N ARG A 334 -11.01 23.27 -9.89
CA ARG A 334 -11.47 24.62 -9.51
C ARG A 334 -11.41 25.58 -10.68
N THR A 335 -10.32 25.57 -11.44
CA THR A 335 -10.22 26.39 -12.66
C THR A 335 -11.34 26.05 -13.64
N SER A 336 -11.62 24.75 -13.85
CA SER A 336 -12.74 24.34 -14.72
C SER A 336 -14.11 24.79 -14.21
N LEU A 337 -14.33 24.81 -12.89
CA LEU A 337 -15.56 25.31 -12.29
C LEU A 337 -15.75 26.82 -12.51
N ASP A 338 -14.67 27.60 -12.47
CA ASP A 338 -14.71 29.05 -12.64
C ASP A 338 -14.99 29.48 -14.09
N ASP A 339 -14.61 28.65 -15.08
CA ASP A 339 -14.78 28.96 -16.51
C ASP A 339 -16.23 28.71 -17.00
N ASP A 340 -16.80 27.52 -16.76
CA ASP A 340 -18.16 27.13 -17.21
C ASP A 340 -18.78 25.98 -16.37
N GLY A 341 -18.28 25.73 -15.15
CA GLY A 341 -18.71 24.57 -14.33
C GLY A 341 -18.02 23.24 -14.67
N GLY A 342 -17.17 23.22 -15.70
CA GLY A 342 -16.43 22.06 -16.18
C GLY A 342 -17.31 21.00 -16.87
N PRO A 343 -16.72 20.01 -17.57
CA PRO A 343 -17.47 18.91 -18.17
C PRO A 343 -18.21 18.10 -17.09
N PRO A 344 -19.55 17.95 -17.16
CA PRO A 344 -20.34 17.27 -16.13
C PRO A 344 -19.84 15.86 -15.80
N GLU A 345 -19.42 15.11 -16.82
CA GLU A 345 -18.92 13.75 -16.69
C GLU A 345 -17.61 13.66 -15.89
N VAL A 346 -16.73 14.67 -16.01
CA VAL A 346 -15.48 14.77 -15.23
C VAL A 346 -15.81 15.09 -13.79
N MET A 347 -16.71 16.06 -13.56
CA MET A 347 -17.13 16.47 -12.23
C MET A 347 -17.81 15.32 -11.48
N ASP A 348 -18.66 14.56 -12.15
CA ASP A 348 -19.32 13.37 -11.61
C ASP A 348 -18.32 12.28 -11.22
N ALA A 349 -17.32 12.01 -12.06
CA ALA A 349 -16.26 11.06 -11.76
C ALA A 349 -15.42 11.51 -10.55
N ALA A 350 -15.03 12.80 -10.50
CA ALA A 350 -14.33 13.38 -9.37
C ALA A 350 -15.14 13.30 -8.07
N ARG A 351 -16.46 13.53 -8.11
CA ARG A 351 -17.37 13.39 -6.98
C ARG A 351 -17.50 11.95 -6.49
N ARG A 352 -17.52 10.97 -7.40
CA ARG A 352 -17.47 9.55 -7.04
C ARG A 352 -16.15 9.21 -6.34
N LEU A 353 -15.03 9.67 -6.89
CA LEU A 353 -13.70 9.45 -6.31
C LEU A 353 -13.60 10.05 -4.91
N ASP A 354 -14.04 11.30 -4.74
CA ASP A 354 -13.98 11.98 -3.45
C ASP A 354 -14.77 11.24 -2.37
N ARG A 355 -16.02 10.83 -2.67
CA ARG A 355 -16.84 10.01 -1.77
C ARG A 355 -16.14 8.71 -1.39
N LYS A 356 -15.55 8.01 -2.36
CA LYS A 356 -14.83 6.76 -2.10
C LYS A 356 -13.62 6.99 -1.19
N LEU A 357 -12.79 7.99 -1.46
CA LEU A 357 -11.61 8.25 -0.63
C LEU A 357 -11.99 8.75 0.79
N LEU A 358 -13.05 9.54 0.93
CA LEU A 358 -13.57 9.92 2.25
C LEU A 358 -14.09 8.71 3.04
N ALA A 359 -14.89 7.85 2.40
CA ALA A 359 -15.35 6.61 3.03
C ALA A 359 -14.17 5.70 3.43
N TRP A 360 -13.12 5.62 2.61
CA TRP A 360 -11.91 4.86 2.94
C TRP A 360 -11.20 5.41 4.18
N ARG A 361 -11.02 6.74 4.28
CA ARG A 361 -10.45 7.38 5.49
C ARG A 361 -11.32 7.11 6.72
N GLY A 362 -12.64 7.09 6.55
CA GLY A 362 -13.60 6.69 7.57
C GLY A 362 -13.38 5.26 8.06
N LEU A 363 -13.34 4.31 7.14
CA LEU A 363 -13.07 2.91 7.43
C LEU A 363 -11.72 2.72 8.14
N HIS A 364 -10.70 3.47 7.74
CA HIS A 364 -9.39 3.43 8.39
C HIS A 364 -9.45 3.95 9.84
N VAL A 365 -10.16 5.05 10.10
CA VAL A 365 -10.39 5.55 11.46
C VAL A 365 -11.19 4.54 12.28
N ALA A 366 -12.26 3.97 11.71
CA ALA A 366 -13.09 2.97 12.36
C ALA A 366 -12.29 1.72 12.73
N PHE A 367 -11.46 1.22 11.81
CA PHE A 367 -10.55 0.11 12.04
C PHE A 367 -9.57 0.42 13.17
N ALA A 368 -8.90 1.58 13.12
CA ALA A 368 -7.97 1.99 14.16
C ALA A 368 -8.64 2.08 15.55
N LYS A 369 -9.88 2.58 15.63
CA LYS A 369 -10.64 2.66 16.89
C LYS A 369 -11.14 1.31 17.39
N GLY A 370 -11.48 0.38 16.49
CA GLY A 370 -11.93 -0.97 16.87
C GLY A 370 -10.79 -1.87 17.31
N TYR A 371 -9.59 -1.70 16.73
CA TYR A 371 -8.46 -2.60 16.95
C TYR A 371 -7.44 -2.10 17.99
N LEU A 372 -7.43 -0.79 18.30
CA LEU A 372 -6.55 -0.20 19.31
C LEU A 372 -7.29 0.03 20.62
N GLU A 373 -6.58 -0.08 21.74
CA GLU A 373 -7.15 0.28 23.03
C GLU A 373 -7.40 1.80 23.12
N PRO A 374 -8.40 2.24 23.90
CA PRO A 374 -8.63 3.65 24.16
C PRO A 374 -7.35 4.35 24.67
N HIS A 375 -6.99 5.48 24.06
CA HIS A 375 -5.79 6.28 24.39
C HIS A 375 -4.44 5.66 24.04
N GLN A 376 -4.41 4.52 23.34
CA GLN A 376 -3.16 3.93 22.87
C GLN A 376 -2.53 4.81 21.76
N VAL A 377 -1.27 5.20 21.97
CA VAL A 377 -0.50 6.01 21.01
C VAL A 377 -0.23 5.19 19.75
N GLY A 378 -0.29 5.84 18.57
CA GLY A 378 0.06 5.20 17.31
C GLY A 378 1.56 4.88 17.27
N THR A 379 1.93 3.74 16.69
CA THR A 379 3.33 3.26 16.55
C THR A 379 4.24 4.22 15.78
N GLY A 380 3.68 5.17 15.00
CA GLY A 380 4.41 6.17 14.23
C GLY A 380 4.67 7.50 14.93
N ALA A 381 4.65 7.54 16.27
CA ALA A 381 4.75 8.76 17.07
C ALA A 381 3.64 9.81 16.77
N THR A 382 2.50 9.36 16.26
CA THR A 382 1.28 10.16 16.16
C THR A 382 0.38 9.88 17.37
N SER A 383 -0.60 10.76 17.62
CA SER A 383 -1.58 10.53 18.68
C SER A 383 -2.52 9.34 18.42
N GLY A 384 -2.31 8.54 17.36
CA GLY A 384 -3.16 7.41 17.00
C GLY A 384 -4.43 7.87 16.26
N ALA A 385 -5.59 7.34 16.62
CA ALA A 385 -6.86 7.67 15.97
C ALA A 385 -7.21 9.18 15.95
N PRO A 386 -6.93 9.98 17.00
CA PRO A 386 -7.09 11.44 16.95
C PRO A 386 -6.28 12.15 15.86
N TYR A 387 -5.17 11.59 15.40
CA TYR A 387 -4.45 12.13 14.24
C TYR A 387 -5.25 11.93 12.96
N LEU A 388 -5.80 10.72 12.77
CA LEU A 388 -6.58 10.35 11.58
C LEU A 388 -7.89 11.16 11.48
N GLU A 389 -8.57 11.38 12.61
CA GLU A 389 -9.81 12.18 12.68
C GLU A 389 -9.65 13.60 12.12
N ARG A 390 -8.46 14.21 12.26
CA ARG A 390 -8.17 15.57 11.73
C ARG A 390 -8.23 15.67 10.22
N PHE A 391 -8.04 14.55 9.52
CA PHE A 391 -8.01 14.49 8.05
C PHE A 391 -9.28 13.84 7.48
N LEU A 392 -10.22 13.43 8.34
CA LEU A 392 -11.39 12.64 7.94
C LEU A 392 -12.30 13.36 6.94
N LYS A 393 -12.47 14.68 7.08
CA LYS A 393 -13.36 15.50 6.24
C LYS A 393 -12.61 16.24 5.11
N GLN A 394 -11.35 15.88 4.87
CA GLN A 394 -10.55 16.55 3.85
C GLN A 394 -10.74 15.88 2.48
N GLY A 395 -11.75 16.35 1.73
CA GLY A 395 -12.08 15.91 0.38
C GLY A 395 -11.61 16.88 -0.71
N LEU A 396 -11.96 16.56 -1.96
CA LEU A 396 -11.88 17.45 -3.12
C LEU A 396 -12.92 18.57 -3.05
N PHE A 397 -14.09 18.29 -2.47
CA PHE A 397 -15.19 19.23 -2.39
C PHE A 397 -15.71 19.37 -0.95
N GLU A 398 -16.05 20.60 -0.56
CA GLU A 398 -16.50 20.92 0.80
C GLU A 398 -17.86 20.32 1.16
N ASP A 399 -18.72 20.13 0.16
CA ASP A 399 -20.08 19.64 0.27
C ASP A 399 -20.21 18.12 0.04
N THR A 400 -19.10 17.40 -0.18
CA THR A 400 -19.17 15.95 -0.31
C THR A 400 -19.61 15.32 1.01
N PRO A 401 -20.75 14.60 1.05
CA PRO A 401 -21.24 14.00 2.27
C PRO A 401 -20.34 12.84 2.70
N PHE A 402 -20.13 12.72 4.01
CA PHE A 402 -19.48 11.54 4.58
C PHE A 402 -20.49 10.39 4.69
N ASP A 403 -20.21 9.29 4.00
CA ASP A 403 -21.09 8.12 3.97
C ASP A 403 -20.88 7.24 5.21
N VAL A 404 -21.70 7.46 6.23
CA VAL A 404 -21.67 6.68 7.48
C VAL A 404 -22.19 5.25 7.27
N SER A 405 -23.03 5.00 6.26
CA SER A 405 -23.65 3.68 6.06
C SER A 405 -22.62 2.58 5.79
N VAL A 406 -21.51 2.93 5.14
CA VAL A 406 -20.38 2.01 4.91
C VAL A 406 -19.72 1.60 6.23
N ILE A 407 -19.67 2.49 7.22
CA ILE A 407 -19.16 2.19 8.55
C ILE A 407 -20.15 1.31 9.31
N ASP A 408 -21.44 1.63 9.21
CA ASP A 408 -22.52 0.88 9.86
C ASP A 408 -22.54 -0.58 9.38
N GLU A 409 -22.42 -0.82 8.07
CA GLU A 409 -22.34 -2.16 7.50
C GLU A 409 -21.09 -2.91 7.98
N MET A 410 -19.92 -2.27 7.91
CA MET A 410 -18.62 -2.92 8.14
C MET A 410 -18.34 -3.21 9.63
N PHE A 411 -18.91 -2.40 10.53
CA PHE A 411 -18.68 -2.47 11.98
C PHE A 411 -19.98 -2.70 12.75
N ALA A 412 -20.96 -3.38 12.13
CA ALA A 412 -22.25 -3.70 12.76
C ALA A 412 -22.10 -4.52 14.07
N ASP A 413 -21.05 -5.34 14.17
CA ASP A 413 -20.68 -6.12 15.35
C ASP A 413 -19.98 -5.29 16.45
N MET A 414 -19.64 -4.03 16.17
CA MET A 414 -18.98 -3.09 17.08
C MET A 414 -19.77 -1.78 17.19
N PRO A 415 -20.97 -1.76 17.81
CA PRO A 415 -21.92 -0.64 17.73
C PRO A 415 -21.36 0.72 18.20
N ALA A 416 -20.39 0.72 19.12
CA ALA A 416 -19.71 1.94 19.56
C ALA A 416 -19.01 2.70 18.43
N ILE A 417 -18.59 2.02 17.36
CA ILE A 417 -17.92 2.61 16.19
C ILE A 417 -18.94 3.39 15.32
N PRO A 418 -20.02 2.77 14.78
CA PRO A 418 -21.13 3.49 14.14
C PRO A 418 -21.66 4.70 14.93
N GLU A 419 -21.87 4.54 16.25
CA GLU A 419 -22.37 5.61 17.11
C GLU A 419 -21.43 6.83 17.16
N MET A 420 -20.11 6.59 17.18
CA MET A 420 -19.10 7.65 17.14
C MET A 420 -19.19 8.45 15.83
N PHE A 421 -19.28 7.77 14.69
CA PHE A 421 -19.37 8.43 13.38
C PHE A 421 -20.69 9.18 13.20
N SER A 422 -21.80 8.64 13.72
CA SER A 422 -23.08 9.33 13.75
C SER A 422 -23.00 10.66 14.50
N LYS A 423 -22.29 10.71 15.64
CA LYS A 423 -22.05 11.95 16.39
C LYS A 423 -21.13 12.93 15.63
N ILE A 424 -20.10 12.44 14.96
CA ILE A 424 -19.20 13.27 14.11
C ILE A 424 -19.96 13.86 12.92
N SER A 425 -20.93 13.12 12.37
CA SER A 425 -21.81 13.59 11.29
C SER A 425 -22.81 14.63 11.80
N ALA A 426 -23.48 14.38 12.93
CA ALA A 426 -24.47 15.30 13.51
C ALA A 426 -23.86 16.62 14.02
N SER A 427 -22.63 16.59 14.55
CA SER A 427 -21.88 17.79 14.97
C SER A 427 -21.32 18.62 13.79
N SER A 428 -21.49 18.15 12.55
CA SER A 428 -21.08 18.87 11.33
C SER A 428 -22.03 20.00 10.91
N GLY A 429 -23.08 20.30 11.68
CA GLY A 429 -23.80 21.57 11.52
C GLY A 429 -22.79 22.71 11.60
N ILE A 430 -22.57 23.36 10.44
CA ILE A 430 -21.55 24.38 10.14
C ILE A 430 -21.02 25.07 11.41
N SER A 431 -19.78 24.77 11.79
CA SER A 431 -19.05 25.61 12.75
C SER A 431 -18.49 26.82 12.01
N PRO A 432 -18.87 28.07 12.36
CA PRO A 432 -18.33 29.29 11.74
C PRO A 432 -16.81 29.49 11.96
N ALA A 433 -16.15 28.61 12.72
CA ALA A 433 -14.76 28.75 13.11
C ALA A 433 -13.74 28.37 12.00
N PHE A 434 -14.15 27.67 10.94
CA PHE A 434 -13.24 27.29 9.85
C PHE A 434 -13.19 28.28 8.66
N GLN A 435 -14.13 29.22 8.58
CA GLN A 435 -14.12 30.29 7.55
C GLN A 435 -13.06 31.38 7.80
N LYS A 436 -12.46 31.46 9.00
CA LYS A 436 -11.53 32.55 9.38
C LYS A 436 -10.05 32.28 9.14
N ALA A 437 -9.67 31.10 8.63
CA ALA A 437 -8.26 30.73 8.44
C ALA A 437 -7.73 30.89 7.00
N ILE A 438 -8.58 31.25 6.02
CA ILE A 438 -8.19 31.40 4.60
C ILE A 438 -8.25 32.87 4.14
N ALA A 439 -8.70 33.79 5.00
CA ALA A 439 -8.75 35.23 4.69
C ALA A 439 -7.66 36.00 5.45
N ARG A 440 -6.38 35.72 5.17
CA ARG A 440 -5.31 36.71 5.35
C ARG A 440 -4.28 36.59 4.22
N PRO A 441 -4.13 37.60 3.36
CA PRO A 441 -3.05 37.64 2.40
C PRO A 441 -1.75 37.99 3.15
N VAL A 442 -0.69 37.25 2.88
CA VAL A 442 0.70 37.73 2.94
C VAL A 442 1.38 37.29 1.66
#